data_AF-A0A963Y249-F1
#
_entry.id   AF-A0A963Y249-F1
#
_cell.length_a   1.000
_cell.length_b   1.000
_cell.length_c   1.000
_cell.angle_alpha   90.00
_cell.angle_beta   90.00
_cell.angle_gamma   90.00
#
_symmetry.space_group_name_H-M   'P 1'
#
loop_
_entity.id
_entity.type
_entity.pdbx_description
1 polymer ?
#
loop_
_entity_poly.entity_id
_entity_poly.type
_entity_poly.pdbx_seq_one_letter_code
_entity_poly.pdbx_strand_id
1 'polypeptide(L)'
;MAGRNDAAPVIIKRKKVVNGDGHHGGAWKVAYADFVTAMMAFFMLMWLLNATTEKQRKGIADYFSPTIPLSRISGGGDGSFGGESVFSEDQIAQNGTGASSLKPSEERQALGQTGTSDAKDAEAGKFAERAHRIEEALMGLGGESAAMDNLLRHVQTRLTDEGLVVELSDLEGEPLFTGRTDAPTALAIELTEVVAKVFGLVENPVAINGHIAALPEVLIEDPSWDLSASRAMRTRQLLE
;
A
#
# COMPACT_ATOMS: atom_id res chain seq x y z
N MET A 1 69.33 83.89 8.36
CA MET A 1 69.12 83.14 7.10
C MET A 1 68.56 81.77 7.42
N ALA A 2 67.71 81.27 6.53
CA ALA A 2 66.75 80.20 6.72
C ALA A 2 67.35 78.79 6.89
N GLY A 3 66.60 77.96 7.62
CA GLY A 3 66.63 76.50 7.55
C GLY A 3 65.24 75.99 7.92
N ARG A 4 64.22 76.41 7.16
CA ARG A 4 62.83 75.98 7.35
C ARG A 4 62.75 74.52 6.91
N ASN A 5 62.58 73.62 7.87
CA ASN A 5 62.32 72.21 7.66
C ASN A 5 60.94 72.03 7.02
N ASP A 6 60.84 72.25 5.71
CA ASP A 6 59.66 71.89 4.91
C ASP A 6 59.72 70.39 4.55
N ALA A 7 59.72 69.54 5.58
CA ALA A 7 59.30 68.15 5.43
C ALA A 7 57.77 68.15 5.47
N ALA A 8 57.14 68.49 4.34
CA ALA A 8 55.71 68.31 4.19
C ALA A 8 55.37 66.83 4.50
N PRO A 9 54.42 66.54 5.41
CA PRO A 9 54.13 65.17 5.77
C PRO A 9 53.53 64.45 4.55
N VAL A 10 54.23 63.44 4.05
CA VAL A 10 53.75 62.60 2.94
C VAL A 10 52.59 61.75 3.46
N ILE A 11 51.36 62.15 3.14
CA ILE A 11 50.15 61.39 3.49
C ILE A 11 49.97 60.27 2.47
N ILE A 12 50.39 59.05 2.83
CA ILE A 12 50.13 57.86 2.02
C ILE A 12 48.69 57.39 2.31
N LYS A 13 47.73 57.78 1.48
CA LYS A 13 46.36 57.26 1.53
C LYS A 13 46.31 55.85 0.93
N ARG A 14 46.53 54.82 1.74
CA ARG A 14 46.23 53.44 1.35
C ARG A 14 44.73 53.21 1.35
N LYS A 15 44.07 53.39 0.20
CA LYS A 15 42.71 52.87 0.00
C LYS A 15 42.82 51.35 -0.11
N LYS A 16 42.58 50.64 0.98
CA LYS A 16 42.27 49.21 0.90
C LYS A 16 40.94 49.13 0.16
N VAL A 17 40.98 48.86 -1.14
CA VAL A 17 39.82 48.32 -1.83
C VAL A 17 39.69 46.91 -1.30
N VAL A 18 39.04 46.79 -0.16
CA VAL A 18 38.36 45.54 0.15
C VAL A 18 37.32 45.47 -0.94
N ASN A 19 37.51 44.60 -1.93
CA ASN A 19 36.36 44.03 -2.61
C ASN A 19 35.57 43.39 -1.48
N GLY A 20 34.65 44.16 -0.89
CA GLY A 20 33.83 43.73 0.21
C GLY A 20 33.19 42.43 -0.23
N ASP A 21 33.36 41.42 0.60
CA ASP A 21 32.87 40.06 0.45
C ASP A 21 31.72 39.96 -0.55
N GLY A 22 32.06 39.54 -1.77
CA GLY A 22 31.11 39.26 -2.84
C GLY A 22 30.24 38.02 -2.58
N HIS A 23 29.89 37.73 -1.31
CA HIS A 23 29.31 36.44 -0.92
C HIS A 23 28.20 36.53 0.14
N HIS A 24 27.89 37.70 0.73
CA HIS A 24 26.91 37.79 1.83
C HIS A 24 25.64 38.61 1.55
N GLY A 25 25.57 39.36 0.43
CA GLY A 25 24.38 40.16 0.08
C GLY A 25 23.28 39.42 -0.71
N GLY A 26 23.56 38.20 -1.18
CA GLY A 26 22.64 37.37 -1.97
C GLY A 26 22.01 36.21 -1.21
N ALA A 27 22.62 35.78 -0.10
CA ALA A 27 22.17 34.59 0.64
C ALA A 27 20.73 34.71 1.17
N TRP A 28 20.33 35.90 1.63
CA TRP A 28 18.95 36.13 2.10
C TRP A 28 17.92 36.12 0.96
N LYS A 29 18.30 36.54 -0.25
CA LYS A 29 17.45 36.48 -1.45
C LYS A 29 17.31 35.05 -1.94
N VAL A 30 18.35 34.23 -1.80
CA VAL A 30 18.28 32.79 -2.10
C VAL A 30 17.34 32.10 -1.11
N ALA A 31 17.44 32.40 0.18
CA ALA A 31 16.51 31.87 1.18
C ALA A 31 15.06 32.33 0.94
N TYR A 32 14.85 33.59 0.52
CA TYR A 32 13.53 34.09 0.16
C TYR A 32 12.98 33.45 -1.12
N ALA A 33 13.81 33.29 -2.15
CA ALA A 33 13.42 32.61 -3.38
C ALA A 33 13.07 31.14 -3.14
N ASP A 34 13.83 30.44 -2.29
CA ASP A 34 13.57 29.07 -1.89
C ASP A 34 12.24 28.95 -1.12
N PHE A 35 11.99 29.85 -0.18
CA PHE A 35 10.72 29.93 0.55
C PHE A 35 9.51 30.15 -0.38
N VAL A 36 9.62 31.08 -1.34
CA VAL A 36 8.54 31.32 -2.32
C VAL A 36 8.36 30.12 -3.25
N THR A 37 9.43 29.43 -3.64
CA THR A 37 9.36 28.23 -4.50
C THR A 37 8.70 27.06 -3.76
N ALA A 38 9.02 26.87 -2.48
CA ALA A 38 8.38 25.87 -1.64
C ALA A 38 6.87 26.16 -1.48
N MET A 39 6.50 27.43 -1.25
CA MET A 39 5.09 27.82 -1.18
C MET A 39 4.36 27.68 -2.52
N MET A 40 5.02 27.98 -3.64
CA MET A 40 4.47 27.80 -4.98
C MET A 40 4.23 26.31 -5.27
N ALA A 41 5.19 25.44 -4.93
CA ALA A 41 5.04 23.99 -5.09
C ALA A 41 3.93 23.44 -4.21
N PHE A 42 3.84 23.87 -2.96
CA PHE A 42 2.73 23.52 -2.06
C PHE A 42 1.37 23.98 -2.58
N PHE A 43 1.30 25.20 -3.13
CA PHE A 43 0.10 25.73 -3.74
C PHE A 43 -0.31 24.95 -5.00
N MET A 44 0.62 24.62 -5.89
CA MET A 44 0.34 23.79 -7.07
C MET A 44 -0.15 22.39 -6.68
N LEU A 45 0.42 21.81 -5.62
CA LEU A 45 -0.04 20.52 -5.09
C LEU A 45 -1.48 20.63 -4.56
N MET A 46 -1.77 21.60 -3.69
CA MET A 46 -3.11 21.80 -3.15
C MET A 46 -4.12 22.17 -4.24
N TRP A 47 -3.70 22.92 -5.25
CA TRP A 47 -4.51 23.27 -6.42
C TRP A 47 -4.87 22.02 -7.24
N LEU A 48 -3.91 21.12 -7.47
CA LEU A 48 -4.17 19.82 -8.09
C LEU A 48 -5.09 18.94 -7.23
N LEU A 49 -4.93 18.93 -5.90
CA LEU A 49 -5.79 18.13 -5.01
C LEU A 49 -7.25 18.63 -4.97
N ASN A 50 -7.49 19.93 -5.17
CA ASN A 50 -8.84 20.49 -5.26
C ASN A 50 -9.47 20.28 -6.65
N ALA A 51 -8.67 20.38 -7.71
CA ALA A 51 -9.13 20.15 -9.09
C ALA A 51 -9.28 18.67 -9.46
N THR A 52 -8.77 17.74 -8.64
CA THR A 52 -8.85 16.29 -8.86
C THR A 52 -9.88 15.62 -7.98
N THR A 53 -10.62 14.70 -8.60
CA THR A 53 -11.57 13.84 -7.88
C THR A 53 -10.82 12.90 -6.93
N GLU A 54 -11.46 12.45 -5.84
CA GLU A 54 -10.84 11.52 -4.89
C GLU A 54 -10.32 10.25 -5.56
N LYS A 55 -11.02 9.77 -6.60
CA LYS A 55 -10.59 8.61 -7.41
C LYS A 55 -9.26 8.85 -8.12
N GLN A 56 -9.02 10.05 -8.64
CA GLN A 56 -7.75 10.39 -9.32
C GLN A 56 -6.59 10.54 -8.32
N ARG A 57 -6.87 11.08 -7.12
CA ARG A 57 -5.86 11.20 -6.05
C ARG A 57 -5.39 9.82 -5.57
N LYS A 58 -6.32 8.87 -5.42
CA LYS A 58 -6.01 7.48 -5.06
C LYS A 58 -5.14 6.79 -6.11
N GLY A 59 -5.47 6.91 -7.39
CA GLY A 59 -4.69 6.31 -8.47
C GLY A 59 -3.25 6.83 -8.61
N ILE A 60 -2.99 8.09 -8.25
CA ILE A 60 -1.62 8.64 -8.21
C ILE A 60 -0.86 8.12 -6.99
N ALA A 61 -1.51 8.01 -5.83
CA ALA A 61 -0.89 7.45 -4.63
C ALA A 61 -0.47 5.99 -4.84
N ASP A 62 -1.33 5.17 -5.46
CA ASP A 62 -1.04 3.76 -5.74
C ASP A 62 0.16 3.57 -6.70
N TYR A 63 0.48 4.58 -7.52
CA TYR A 63 1.66 4.57 -8.40
C TYR A 63 2.98 4.79 -7.64
N PHE A 64 2.99 5.65 -6.61
CA PHE A 64 4.20 5.99 -5.86
C PHE A 64 4.44 5.09 -4.65
N SER A 65 3.38 4.49 -4.10
CA SER A 65 3.45 3.45 -3.10
C SER A 65 2.71 2.22 -3.61
N PRO A 66 3.30 1.45 -4.56
CA PRO A 66 2.71 0.18 -4.94
C PRO A 66 2.73 -0.73 -3.71
N THR A 67 1.57 -0.88 -3.07
CA THR A 67 1.34 -1.78 -1.94
C THR A 67 1.38 -3.26 -2.37
N ILE A 68 1.54 -3.50 -3.66
CA ILE A 68 1.73 -4.80 -4.27
C ILE A 68 3.25 -5.01 -4.39
N PRO A 69 3.90 -5.88 -3.60
CA PRO A 69 5.16 -6.43 -4.03
C PRO A 69 4.89 -7.11 -5.37
N LEU A 70 5.45 -6.57 -6.46
CA LEU A 70 5.54 -7.23 -7.75
C LEU A 70 6.43 -8.47 -7.59
N SER A 71 5.89 -9.49 -6.90
CA SER A 71 6.39 -10.84 -7.06
C SER A 71 6.11 -11.17 -8.51
N ARG A 72 7.19 -11.27 -9.30
CA ARG A 72 7.16 -11.90 -10.61
C ARG A 72 6.53 -13.27 -10.38
N ILE A 73 5.23 -13.38 -10.68
CA ILE A 73 4.53 -14.64 -10.73
C ILE A 73 5.28 -15.44 -11.78
N SER A 74 6.08 -16.38 -11.28
CA SER A 74 6.76 -17.40 -12.06
C SER A 74 5.72 -18.03 -12.96
N GLY A 75 5.98 -17.99 -14.26
CA GLY A 75 5.17 -18.64 -15.29
C GLY A 75 4.84 -20.07 -14.87
N GLY A 76 3.56 -20.39 -14.95
CA GLY A 76 2.98 -21.61 -14.40
C GLY A 76 3.32 -22.89 -15.16
N GLY A 77 2.79 -23.97 -14.61
CA GLY A 77 2.70 -25.27 -15.29
C GLY A 77 2.56 -26.44 -14.31
N ASP A 78 1.41 -26.60 -13.66
CA ASP A 78 1.04 -27.88 -13.06
C ASP A 78 0.45 -28.78 -14.16
N GLY A 79 1.29 -29.64 -14.75
CA GLY A 79 0.88 -30.56 -15.82
C GLY A 79 2.07 -31.22 -16.53
N SER A 80 2.00 -32.53 -16.72
CA SER A 80 3.09 -33.43 -17.18
C SER A 80 3.60 -33.24 -18.62
N PHE A 81 3.32 -32.12 -19.29
CA PHE A 81 3.95 -31.77 -20.56
C PHE A 81 4.28 -30.27 -20.53
N GLY A 82 5.54 -29.96 -20.20
CA GLY A 82 6.08 -28.61 -20.22
C GLY A 82 6.00 -28.01 -21.62
N GLY A 83 5.12 -27.02 -21.78
CA GLY A 83 5.07 -26.14 -22.93
C GLY A 83 5.61 -24.78 -22.56
N GLU A 84 6.73 -24.36 -23.15
CA GLU A 84 7.08 -22.95 -23.25
C GLU A 84 5.97 -22.26 -24.06
N SER A 85 5.28 -21.28 -23.46
CA SER A 85 4.43 -20.37 -24.22
C SER A 85 5.25 -19.13 -24.59
N VAL A 86 5.39 -18.89 -25.90
CA VAL A 86 5.95 -17.67 -26.50
C VAL A 86 4.91 -16.54 -26.44
N PHE A 87 4.26 -16.38 -25.28
CA PHE A 87 3.28 -15.31 -25.02
C PHE A 87 3.58 -14.57 -23.71
N SER A 88 4.86 -14.51 -23.32
CA SER A 88 5.35 -13.61 -22.28
C SER A 88 5.76 -12.24 -22.82
N GLU A 89 5.26 -11.84 -24.00
CA GLU A 89 5.51 -10.51 -24.56
C GLU A 89 4.29 -9.61 -24.30
N ASP A 90 4.55 -8.49 -23.62
CA ASP A 90 3.69 -7.33 -23.43
C ASP A 90 2.49 -7.43 -22.47
N GLN A 91 2.78 -7.57 -21.17
CA GLN A 91 2.07 -6.74 -20.19
C GLN A 91 2.73 -5.35 -20.12
N ILE A 92 2.51 -4.55 -21.16
CA ILE A 92 2.71 -3.10 -21.06
C ILE A 92 1.63 -2.56 -20.11
N ALA A 93 2.09 -1.90 -19.06
CA ALA A 93 1.25 -1.15 -18.14
C ALA A 93 0.34 -0.17 -18.91
N GLN A 94 -0.94 -0.51 -19.02
CA GLN A 94 -1.94 0.42 -19.54
C GLN A 94 -2.56 1.18 -18.37
N ASN A 95 -1.82 2.16 -17.86
CA ASN A 95 -2.34 3.18 -16.96
C ASN A 95 -2.51 4.49 -17.76
N GLY A 96 -3.74 4.96 -17.93
CA GLY A 96 -4.02 6.25 -18.53
C GLY A 96 -5.17 6.24 -19.54
N THR A 97 -6.25 6.93 -19.16
CA THR A 97 -7.34 7.37 -20.04
C THR A 97 -6.79 8.17 -21.22
N GLY A 98 -7.02 7.70 -22.46
CA GLY A 98 -6.54 8.41 -23.64
C GLY A 98 -6.80 7.72 -24.96
N ALA A 99 -8.05 7.37 -25.26
CA ALA A 99 -8.47 7.18 -26.65
C ALA A 99 -9.97 7.44 -26.75
N SER A 100 -10.32 8.61 -27.28
CA SER A 100 -11.65 8.85 -27.83
C SER A 100 -11.83 7.93 -29.04
N SER A 101 -12.33 6.72 -28.83
CA SER A 101 -12.83 5.87 -29.92
C SER A 101 -14.23 6.36 -30.32
N LEU A 102 -14.32 7.57 -30.87
CA LEU A 102 -15.51 8.10 -31.52
C LEU A 102 -15.71 7.41 -32.89
N LYS A 103 -16.04 6.11 -32.82
CA LYS A 103 -16.66 5.20 -33.81
C LYS A 103 -16.04 3.81 -33.70
N PRO A 104 -16.69 2.86 -32.98
CA PRO A 104 -16.42 1.45 -33.21
C PRO A 104 -16.79 1.14 -34.66
N SER A 105 -15.92 0.48 -35.42
CA SER A 105 -16.29 -0.09 -36.71
C SER A 105 -17.43 -1.09 -36.49
N GLU A 106 -18.43 -1.07 -37.38
CA GLU A 106 -19.65 -1.88 -37.29
C GLU A 106 -19.38 -3.40 -37.18
N GLU A 107 -18.20 -3.85 -37.61
CA GLU A 107 -17.78 -5.25 -37.48
C GLU A 107 -17.53 -5.69 -36.02
N ARG A 108 -17.24 -4.76 -35.10
CA ARG A 108 -16.98 -5.10 -33.68
C ARG A 108 -18.28 -5.29 -32.87
N GLN A 109 -19.42 -4.81 -33.37
CA GLN A 109 -20.73 -5.00 -32.73
C GLN A 109 -21.33 -6.39 -32.98
N ALA A 110 -20.86 -7.12 -34.00
CA ALA A 110 -21.35 -8.47 -34.29
C ALA A 110 -20.81 -9.56 -33.33
N LEU A 111 -19.82 -9.24 -32.48
CA LEU A 111 -19.17 -10.20 -31.57
C LEU A 111 -19.65 -10.13 -30.11
N GLY A 112 -20.69 -9.35 -29.81
CA GLY A 112 -21.38 -9.41 -28.51
C GLY A 112 -20.55 -9.07 -27.27
N GLN A 113 -19.44 -8.34 -27.40
CA GLN A 113 -18.53 -8.03 -26.27
C GLN A 113 -18.86 -6.75 -25.48
N THR A 114 -19.93 -6.02 -25.80
CA THR A 114 -20.27 -4.77 -25.10
C THR A 114 -21.18 -4.96 -23.87
N GLY A 115 -21.38 -6.19 -23.39
CA GLY A 115 -22.23 -6.49 -22.24
C GLY A 115 -21.49 -6.74 -20.91
N THR A 116 -20.16 -6.75 -20.89
CA THR A 116 -19.39 -7.17 -19.70
C THR A 116 -18.85 -6.04 -18.82
N SER A 117 -18.90 -4.78 -19.24
CA SER A 117 -18.41 -3.66 -18.40
C SER A 117 -19.41 -3.30 -17.31
N ASP A 118 -20.67 -3.07 -17.67
CA ASP A 118 -21.69 -2.57 -16.74
C ASP A 118 -22.05 -3.61 -15.66
N ALA A 119 -21.98 -4.90 -16.00
CA ALA A 119 -22.21 -6.00 -15.05
C ALA A 119 -21.05 -6.15 -14.05
N LYS A 120 -19.80 -5.88 -14.46
CA LYS A 120 -18.63 -5.94 -13.57
C LYS A 120 -18.60 -4.75 -12.62
N ASP A 121 -18.95 -3.56 -13.09
CA ASP A 121 -19.00 -2.35 -12.26
C ASP A 121 -20.14 -2.41 -11.22
N ALA A 122 -21.31 -2.95 -11.61
CA ALA A 122 -22.42 -3.15 -10.69
C ALA A 122 -22.10 -4.17 -9.58
N GLU A 123 -21.36 -5.24 -9.90
CA GLU A 123 -21.03 -6.26 -8.92
C GLU A 123 -19.85 -5.88 -8.02
N ALA A 124 -18.88 -5.11 -8.55
CA ALA A 124 -17.84 -4.48 -7.74
C ALA A 124 -18.43 -3.51 -6.70
N GLY A 125 -19.46 -2.74 -7.06
CA GLY A 125 -20.17 -1.86 -6.12
C GLY A 125 -20.85 -2.62 -4.97
N LYS A 126 -21.58 -3.70 -5.28
CA LYS A 126 -22.23 -4.54 -4.26
C LYS A 126 -21.22 -5.28 -3.38
N PHE A 127 -20.05 -5.61 -3.93
CA PHE A 127 -18.98 -6.24 -3.16
C PHE A 127 -18.40 -5.25 -2.13
N ALA A 128 -18.11 -4.02 -2.54
CA ALA A 128 -17.61 -2.99 -1.64
C ALA A 128 -18.57 -2.71 -0.48
N GLU A 129 -19.88 -2.65 -0.73
CA GLU A 129 -20.89 -2.49 0.32
C GLU A 129 -20.94 -3.66 1.30
N ARG A 130 -20.74 -4.90 0.82
CA ARG A 130 -20.70 -6.09 1.67
C ARG A 130 -19.42 -6.14 2.52
N ALA A 131 -18.29 -5.83 1.92
CA ALA A 131 -17.01 -5.75 2.64
C ALA A 131 -17.07 -4.69 3.76
N HIS A 132 -17.66 -3.53 3.47
CA HIS A 132 -17.85 -2.48 4.46
C HIS A 132 -18.76 -2.93 5.62
N ARG A 133 -19.83 -3.68 5.34
CA ARG A 133 -20.69 -4.25 6.38
C ARG A 133 -19.95 -5.23 7.30
N ILE A 134 -19.06 -6.06 6.76
CA ILE A 134 -18.24 -6.97 7.57
C ILE A 134 -17.27 -6.18 8.45
N GLU A 135 -16.61 -5.16 7.89
CA GLU A 135 -15.70 -4.29 8.62
C GLU A 135 -16.43 -3.54 9.75
N GLU A 136 -17.59 -2.96 9.47
CA GLU A 136 -18.42 -2.28 10.45
C GLU A 136 -18.90 -3.23 11.56
N ALA A 137 -19.28 -4.46 11.20
CA ALA A 137 -19.67 -5.47 12.18
C ALA A 137 -18.49 -5.86 13.10
N LEU A 138 -17.30 -6.10 12.53
CA LEU A 138 -16.09 -6.43 13.30
C LEU A 138 -15.68 -5.27 14.22
N MET A 139 -15.69 -4.04 13.72
CA MET A 139 -15.35 -2.86 14.54
C MET A 139 -16.42 -2.56 15.59
N GLY A 140 -17.69 -2.78 15.27
CA GLY A 140 -18.82 -2.58 16.19
C GLY A 140 -18.78 -3.50 17.41
N LEU A 141 -18.29 -4.73 17.24
CA LEU A 141 -18.12 -5.70 18.32
C LEU A 141 -17.08 -5.24 19.37
N GLY A 142 -16.02 -4.54 18.96
CA GLY A 142 -14.94 -4.13 19.87
C GLY A 142 -15.42 -3.30 21.05
N GLY A 143 -16.39 -2.41 20.82
CA GLY A 143 -16.93 -1.53 21.86
C GLY A 143 -17.81 -2.20 22.92
N GLU A 144 -18.14 -3.50 22.80
CA GLU A 144 -19.06 -4.18 23.71
C GLU A 144 -18.39 -4.61 25.03
N SER A 145 -17.09 -4.93 25.00
CA SER A 145 -16.35 -5.43 26.16
C SER A 145 -14.84 -5.29 25.99
N ALA A 146 -14.12 -5.03 27.09
CA ALA A 146 -12.66 -5.04 27.12
C ALA A 146 -12.05 -6.39 26.67
N ALA A 147 -12.78 -7.50 26.84
CA ALA A 147 -12.34 -8.80 26.35
C ALA A 147 -12.40 -8.88 24.81
N MET A 148 -13.44 -8.28 24.20
CA MET A 148 -13.59 -8.23 22.75
C MET A 148 -12.53 -7.33 22.12
N ASP A 149 -12.27 -6.17 22.74
CA ASP A 149 -11.18 -5.29 22.31
C ASP A 149 -9.83 -6.03 22.26
N ASN A 150 -9.54 -6.87 23.27
CA ASN A 150 -8.30 -7.65 23.30
C ASN A 150 -8.26 -8.71 22.18
N LEU A 151 -9.38 -9.39 21.90
CA LEU A 151 -9.48 -10.36 20.80
C LEU A 151 -9.26 -9.68 19.44
N LEU A 152 -9.90 -8.53 19.21
CA LEU A 152 -9.83 -7.83 17.93
C LEU A 152 -8.45 -7.26 17.61
N ARG A 153 -7.54 -7.13 18.60
CA ARG A 153 -6.13 -6.77 18.32
C ARG A 153 -5.43 -7.78 17.41
N HIS A 154 -5.89 -9.04 17.42
CA HIS A 154 -5.36 -10.09 16.56
C HIS A 154 -5.87 -9.99 15.11
N VAL A 155 -6.91 -9.19 14.88
CA VAL A 155 -7.61 -9.09 13.60
C VAL A 155 -7.15 -7.86 12.85
N GLN A 156 -6.69 -8.05 11.62
CA GLN A 156 -6.42 -6.96 10.68
C GLN A 156 -7.25 -7.16 9.42
N THR A 157 -7.99 -6.12 9.01
CA THR A 157 -8.83 -6.16 7.80
C THR A 157 -8.21 -5.30 6.72
N ARG A 158 -8.21 -5.80 5.48
CA ARG A 158 -7.72 -5.05 4.31
C ARG A 158 -8.62 -5.32 3.11
N LEU A 159 -9.15 -4.25 2.53
CA LEU A 159 -9.90 -4.31 1.28
C LEU A 159 -8.93 -4.36 0.09
N THR A 160 -9.16 -5.30 -0.82
CA THR A 160 -8.37 -5.52 -2.04
C THR A 160 -9.29 -5.63 -3.25
N ASP A 161 -8.72 -5.63 -4.46
CA ASP A 161 -9.48 -5.79 -5.71
C ASP A 161 -10.12 -7.18 -5.83
N GLU A 162 -9.55 -8.19 -5.17
CA GLU A 162 -10.04 -9.58 -5.17
C GLU A 162 -11.06 -9.85 -4.06
N GLY A 163 -11.05 -9.06 -2.99
CA GLY A 163 -11.75 -9.45 -1.78
C GLY A 163 -11.45 -8.62 -0.53
N LEU A 164 -12.14 -8.97 0.55
CA LEU A 164 -11.82 -8.53 1.90
C LEU A 164 -10.88 -9.57 2.49
N VAL A 165 -9.67 -9.15 2.82
CA VAL A 165 -8.70 -10.00 3.52
C VAL A 165 -8.83 -9.73 5.01
N VAL A 166 -9.10 -10.79 5.77
CA VAL A 166 -9.10 -10.76 7.23
C VAL A 166 -7.94 -11.61 7.71
N GLU A 167 -6.95 -10.96 8.31
CA GLU A 167 -5.74 -11.59 8.82
C GLU A 167 -5.86 -11.78 10.33
N LEU A 168 -5.64 -13.02 10.79
CA LEU A 168 -5.59 -13.38 12.20
C LEU A 168 -4.12 -13.66 12.55
N SER A 169 -3.56 -12.84 13.43
CA SER A 169 -2.13 -12.85 13.74
C SER A 169 -1.85 -13.18 15.21
N ASP A 170 -0.73 -13.85 15.47
CA ASP A 170 -0.24 -14.08 16.83
C ASP A 170 0.29 -12.75 17.42
N LEU A 171 -0.01 -12.48 18.69
CA LEU A 171 0.61 -11.39 19.44
C LEU A 171 1.62 -11.93 20.45
N GLU A 172 2.52 -11.05 20.89
CA GLU A 172 3.55 -11.42 21.88
C GLU A 172 2.89 -11.89 23.19
N GLY A 173 3.17 -13.13 23.59
CA GLY A 173 2.59 -13.75 24.78
C GLY A 173 1.18 -14.32 24.59
N GLU A 174 0.55 -14.12 23.43
CA GLU A 174 -0.82 -14.53 23.13
C GLU A 174 -0.89 -15.27 21.76
N PRO A 175 -0.32 -16.49 21.66
CA PRO A 175 -0.34 -17.23 20.40
C PRO A 175 -1.73 -17.84 20.14
N LEU A 176 -2.13 -17.89 18.86
CA LEU A 176 -3.37 -18.53 18.42
C LEU A 176 -3.23 -20.06 18.39
N PHE A 177 -2.02 -20.57 18.19
CA PHE A 177 -1.74 -22.01 18.19
C PHE A 177 -0.68 -22.38 19.21
N THR A 178 -0.80 -23.58 19.78
CA THR A 178 0.15 -24.04 20.80
C THR A 178 1.47 -24.50 20.16
N GLY A 179 2.51 -23.69 20.33
CA GLY A 179 3.87 -24.00 19.90
C GLY A 179 3.97 -24.29 18.40
N ARG A 180 4.47 -25.48 18.04
CA ARG A 180 4.62 -25.95 16.66
C ARG A 180 3.57 -27.01 16.28
N THR A 181 2.39 -26.92 16.90
CA THR A 181 1.27 -27.81 16.60
C THR A 181 0.17 -27.06 15.85
N ASP A 182 -0.83 -27.80 15.40
CA ASP A 182 -2.09 -27.32 14.85
C ASP A 182 -3.18 -27.19 15.93
N ALA A 183 -2.86 -27.45 17.20
CA ALA A 183 -3.84 -27.34 18.29
C ALA A 183 -4.09 -25.86 18.63
N PRO A 184 -5.34 -25.37 18.47
CA PRO A 184 -5.69 -23.97 18.71
C PRO A 184 -5.72 -23.68 20.22
N THR A 185 -5.39 -22.46 20.60
CA THR A 185 -5.59 -21.97 21.97
C THR A 185 -7.05 -21.61 22.21
N ALA A 186 -7.44 -21.43 23.48
CA ALA A 186 -8.78 -20.95 23.83
C ALA A 186 -9.09 -19.60 23.16
N LEU A 187 -8.09 -18.73 23.09
CA LEU A 187 -8.14 -17.45 22.40
C LEU A 187 -8.47 -17.62 20.92
N ALA A 188 -7.81 -18.54 20.21
CA ALA A 188 -8.07 -18.77 18.79
C ALA A 188 -9.47 -19.34 18.53
N ILE A 189 -9.97 -20.20 19.43
CA ILE A 189 -11.35 -20.72 19.33
C ILE A 189 -12.34 -19.57 19.48
N GLU A 190 -12.21 -18.76 20.53
CA GLU A 190 -13.08 -17.62 20.79
C GLU A 190 -13.02 -16.59 19.63
N LEU A 191 -11.83 -16.28 19.15
CA LEU A 191 -11.62 -15.38 18.02
C LEU A 191 -12.30 -15.91 16.76
N THR A 192 -12.14 -17.19 16.46
CA THR A 192 -12.73 -17.82 15.27
C THR A 192 -14.25 -17.86 15.36
N GLU A 193 -14.83 -18.09 16.54
CA GLU A 193 -16.28 -18.01 16.75
C GLU A 193 -16.85 -16.61 16.49
N VAL A 194 -16.13 -15.55 16.89
CA VAL A 194 -16.53 -14.17 16.59
C VAL A 194 -16.48 -13.91 15.09
N VAL A 195 -15.41 -14.32 14.42
CA VAL A 195 -15.26 -14.17 12.97
C VAL A 195 -16.34 -14.97 12.22
N ALA A 196 -16.64 -16.20 12.64
CA ALA A 196 -17.67 -17.05 12.05
C ALA A 196 -19.06 -16.38 12.11
N LYS A 197 -19.41 -15.76 13.26
CA LYS A 197 -20.68 -15.03 13.42
C LYS A 197 -20.80 -13.86 12.44
N VAL A 198 -19.72 -13.11 12.23
CA VAL A 198 -19.73 -11.99 11.28
C VAL A 198 -19.79 -12.50 9.85
N PHE A 199 -19.06 -13.56 9.51
CA PHE A 199 -19.00 -14.10 8.17
C PHE A 199 -20.32 -14.75 7.75
N GLY A 200 -21.14 -15.23 8.71
CA GLY A 200 -22.50 -15.68 8.46
C GLY A 200 -23.47 -14.60 7.92
N LEU A 201 -23.06 -13.33 7.89
CA LEU A 201 -23.83 -12.25 7.26
C LEU A 201 -23.71 -12.22 5.73
N VAL A 202 -22.76 -12.96 5.16
CA VAL A 202 -22.51 -13.00 3.72
C VAL A 202 -22.48 -14.43 3.19
N GLU A 203 -22.87 -14.61 1.93
CA GLU A 203 -22.89 -15.92 1.26
C GLU A 203 -21.64 -16.14 0.38
N ASN A 204 -20.66 -15.24 0.49
CA ASN A 204 -19.46 -15.26 -0.34
C ASN A 204 -18.56 -16.47 0.01
N PRO A 205 -17.93 -17.11 -0.98
CA PRO A 205 -16.95 -18.16 -0.71
C PRO A 205 -15.74 -17.58 0.04
N VAL A 206 -15.21 -18.36 0.99
CA VAL A 206 -14.06 -17.99 1.80
C VAL A 206 -12.88 -18.88 1.43
N ALA A 207 -11.71 -18.25 1.23
CA ALA A 207 -10.43 -18.95 1.12
C ALA A 207 -9.64 -18.75 2.42
N ILE A 208 -9.03 -19.82 2.92
CA ILE A 208 -8.28 -19.80 4.18
C ILE A 208 -6.84 -20.18 3.88
N ASN A 209 -5.91 -19.29 4.23
CA ASN A 209 -4.47 -19.50 4.09
C ASN A 209 -3.81 -19.55 5.46
N GLY A 210 -2.89 -20.48 5.65
CA GLY A 210 -2.10 -20.61 6.87
C GLY A 210 -0.69 -20.04 6.65
N HIS A 211 -0.26 -19.16 7.53
CA HIS A 211 1.12 -18.65 7.55
C HIS A 211 1.79 -19.05 8.84
N ILE A 212 3.06 -19.43 8.77
CA ILE A 212 3.89 -19.69 9.94
C ILE A 212 5.22 -18.96 9.80
N ALA A 213 5.88 -18.70 10.92
CA ALA A 213 7.22 -18.13 10.92
C ALA A 213 8.21 -19.08 10.22
N ALA A 214 9.18 -18.49 9.50
CA ALA A 214 10.25 -19.24 8.87
C ALA A 214 11.06 -20.02 9.93
N LEU A 215 11.32 -21.29 9.64
CA LEU A 215 12.16 -22.14 10.46
C LEU A 215 13.62 -22.04 10.00
N PRO A 216 14.61 -22.29 10.87
CA PRO A 216 16.02 -22.33 10.47
C PRO A 216 16.26 -23.36 9.35
N GLU A 217 17.01 -22.96 8.31
CA GLU A 217 17.31 -23.80 7.13
C GLU A 217 18.13 -25.06 7.47
N VAL A 218 18.73 -25.10 8.66
CA VAL A 218 19.52 -26.24 9.15
C VAL A 218 18.67 -27.44 9.62
N LEU A 219 17.34 -27.35 9.58
CA LEU A 219 16.48 -28.49 9.88
C LEU A 219 16.60 -29.54 8.75
N ILE A 220 16.74 -30.80 9.14
CA ILE A 220 16.81 -31.94 8.20
C ILE A 220 15.48 -32.09 7.44
N GLU A 221 14.37 -31.82 8.12
CA GLU A 221 13.02 -31.81 7.56
C GLU A 221 12.37 -30.49 7.94
N ASP A 222 11.85 -29.75 6.95
CA ASP A 222 11.09 -28.53 7.18
C ASP A 222 9.59 -28.85 7.28
N PRO A 223 8.98 -28.82 8.48
CA PRO A 223 7.56 -29.09 8.66
C PRO A 223 6.67 -27.90 8.27
N SER A 224 7.22 -26.82 7.68
CA SER A 224 6.50 -25.57 7.49
C SER A 224 5.24 -25.69 6.64
N TRP A 225 5.33 -26.46 5.55
CA TRP A 225 4.21 -26.73 4.65
C TRP A 225 3.10 -27.53 5.34
N ASP A 226 3.45 -28.63 6.01
CA ASP A 226 2.47 -29.47 6.70
C ASP A 226 1.80 -28.73 7.86
N LEU A 227 2.57 -27.96 8.62
CA LEU A 227 2.06 -27.22 9.76
C LEU A 227 1.15 -26.05 9.34
N SER A 228 1.54 -25.30 8.31
CA SER A 228 0.70 -24.21 7.78
C SER A 228 -0.61 -24.72 7.19
N ALA A 229 -0.57 -25.81 6.41
CA ALA A 229 -1.76 -26.46 5.88
C ALA A 229 -2.67 -27.03 6.97
N SER A 230 -2.09 -27.68 7.99
CA SER A 230 -2.84 -28.24 9.13
C SER A 230 -3.53 -27.15 9.94
N ARG A 231 -2.85 -26.02 10.20
CA ARG A 231 -3.44 -24.85 10.88
C ARG A 231 -4.59 -24.23 10.07
N ALA A 232 -4.42 -24.07 8.76
CA ALA A 232 -5.48 -23.57 7.89
C ALA A 232 -6.70 -24.50 7.91
N MET A 233 -6.49 -25.82 7.83
CA MET A 233 -7.55 -26.81 7.93
C MET A 233 -8.24 -26.79 9.29
N ARG A 234 -7.49 -26.60 10.37
CA ARG A 234 -8.05 -26.51 11.72
C ARG A 234 -8.91 -25.26 11.89
N THR A 235 -8.46 -24.11 11.39
CA THR A 235 -9.26 -22.88 11.37
C THR A 235 -10.52 -23.07 10.53
N ARG A 236 -10.45 -23.74 9.38
CA ARG A 236 -11.63 -24.09 8.57
C ARG A 236 -12.67 -24.86 9.39
N GLN A 237 -12.26 -25.88 10.13
CA GLN A 237 -13.15 -26.66 11.00
C GLN A 237 -13.77 -25.86 12.14
N LEU A 238 -13.10 -24.79 12.60
CA LEU A 238 -13.62 -23.90 13.64
C LEU A 238 -14.61 -22.86 13.09
N LEU A 239 -14.57 -22.59 11.79
CA LEU A 239 -15.49 -21.67 11.10
C LEU A 239 -16.78 -22.36 10.62
N GLU A 240 -16.79 -23.69 10.51
CA GLU A 240 -17.95 -24.52 10.18
C GLU A 240 -18.91 -24.68 11.38
#